data_AF-U4UEU5-F1
#
_entry.id   AF-U4UEU5-F1
#
_cell.length_a   1.000
_cell.length_b   1.000
_cell.length_c   1.000
_cell.angle_alpha   90.00
_cell.angle_beta   90.00
_cell.angle_gamma   90.00
#
_symmetry.space_group_name_H-M   'P 1'
#
loop_
_entity.id
_entity.type
_entity.pdbx_description
1 polymer ?
#
loop_
_entity_poly.entity_id
_entity_poly.type
_entity_poly.pdbx_seq_one_letter_code
_entity_poly.pdbx_strand_id
1 'polypeptide(L)'
;MSDFKTEQIANFTLALATAFEILAEYRESKLGANCNQAIMLITDGSQDNYKDVFEKYNWDNLPVVTVRLFTYLVGREVSDPRDVKWMACANQGYYVHLSTYAEVREEVLHYIPVMARPMVLNANQKPNPAWSPVYADVTDPKLTNWLWVNRQRFTQRDRYLIFSKYKDLMSPNEIDKKFVHQQKLKQDHYGETQTYNLMTSVSLPVYDKKPRQERVANLLGVAGTDVPIEYIQRLMLPHRLGVNGYGFIVTNNGYILTHPDLRPVYQGILKPAYNRVDFMEVEILDDDSEPRRFNEEIRDLRKKIIMQKKGNITLRVKSHLDDICGDMQKACKKTCESEELHCLLLDDNGYVIVSDNVQQTGHFFGKIRPDVMSQLIDEGIYQAHRMFDYQGLCPEGQDSGSVASKLLTPFWYLMGILEWAVSTLSLFAEAATGNIYYNPPSNQPNNNQFDEPADHNDHTIVSDHEEESESNDSDYEPEGLNDKAFDETATMQKTKPEPCDNELYLYTLVHYSARDESSSGYNKTMGNCSRPFIVQRVSGSNMILLVINNLCQEQNDMFPPSPDPQQIDYNMSLPCFMNQENLPRRFYMSCISRSANVSNWKSS
;
A
#
# COMPACT_ATOMS: atom_id res chain seq x y z
N MET A 1 -1.17 -12.38 -10.55
CA MET A 1 -1.08 -13.86 -10.64
C MET A 1 -2.44 -14.50 -10.97
N SER A 2 -3.39 -13.73 -11.52
CA SER A 2 -4.74 -14.15 -11.93
C SER A 2 -4.79 -14.78 -13.31
N ASP A 3 -3.78 -14.55 -14.15
CA ASP A 3 -3.89 -14.70 -15.60
C ASP A 3 -3.22 -16.00 -16.12
N PHE A 4 -3.02 -16.97 -15.23
CA PHE A 4 -2.36 -18.22 -15.58
C PHE A 4 -3.34 -19.13 -16.34
N LYS A 5 -3.14 -19.28 -17.65
CA LYS A 5 -3.91 -20.19 -18.49
C LYS A 5 -3.29 -21.59 -18.46
N THR A 6 -4.08 -22.59 -18.12
CA THR A 6 -3.68 -24.00 -18.18
C THR A 6 -3.88 -24.53 -19.60
N GLU A 7 -2.79 -24.79 -20.30
CA GLU A 7 -2.79 -25.33 -21.66
C GLU A 7 -1.86 -26.56 -21.74
N GLN A 8 -2.21 -27.53 -22.60
CA GLN A 8 -1.44 -28.76 -22.87
C GLN A 8 -1.36 -29.78 -21.70
N ILE A 9 -0.55 -30.82 -21.88
CA ILE A 9 -0.38 -31.95 -20.94
C ILE A 9 0.75 -31.65 -19.96
N ALA A 10 0.58 -31.97 -18.68
CA ALA A 10 1.59 -31.78 -17.65
C ALA A 10 2.85 -32.66 -17.88
N ASN A 11 4.02 -32.02 -18.00
CA ASN A 11 5.31 -32.70 -18.11
C ASN A 11 6.07 -32.65 -16.76
N PHE A 12 5.79 -33.63 -15.90
CA PHE A 12 6.42 -33.74 -14.57
C PHE A 12 7.94 -33.91 -14.63
N THR A 13 8.46 -34.66 -15.61
CA THR A 13 9.90 -34.91 -15.75
C THR A 13 10.67 -33.60 -15.93
N LEU A 14 10.21 -32.71 -16.81
CA LEU A 14 10.83 -31.40 -17.03
C LEU A 14 10.66 -30.46 -15.84
N ALA A 15 9.48 -30.45 -15.22
CA ALA A 15 9.18 -29.60 -14.05
C ALA A 15 10.01 -30.00 -12.82
N LEU A 16 10.16 -31.29 -12.54
CA LEU A 16 10.98 -31.78 -11.43
C LEU A 16 12.47 -31.58 -11.70
N ALA A 17 12.96 -31.85 -12.92
CA ALA A 17 14.37 -31.62 -13.27
C ALA A 17 14.77 -30.15 -13.11
N THR A 18 13.98 -29.22 -13.66
CA THR A 18 14.25 -27.78 -13.52
C THR A 18 14.16 -27.31 -12.07
N ALA A 19 13.21 -27.83 -11.27
CA ALA A 19 13.14 -27.54 -9.84
C ALA A 19 14.39 -28.02 -9.06
N PHE A 20 14.93 -29.20 -9.37
CA PHE A 20 16.17 -29.68 -8.76
C PHE A 20 17.40 -28.88 -9.20
N GLU A 21 17.48 -28.49 -10.47
CA GLU A 21 18.58 -27.69 -11.02
C GLU A 21 18.63 -26.29 -10.40
N ILE A 22 17.48 -25.61 -10.27
CA ILE A 22 17.37 -24.34 -9.54
C ILE A 22 17.79 -24.51 -8.08
N LEU A 23 17.33 -25.57 -7.39
CA LEU A 23 17.73 -25.82 -6.00
C LEU A 23 19.22 -26.15 -5.85
N ALA A 24 19.87 -26.73 -6.86
CA ALA A 24 21.32 -26.94 -6.88
C ALA A 24 22.08 -25.61 -7.04
N GLU A 25 21.69 -24.77 -8.01
CA GLU A 25 22.29 -23.45 -8.24
C GLU A 25 22.26 -22.57 -6.98
N TYR A 26 21.11 -22.48 -6.30
CA TYR A 26 20.96 -21.71 -5.06
C TYR A 26 21.72 -22.30 -3.86
N ARG A 27 22.05 -23.60 -3.89
CA ARG A 27 22.87 -24.30 -2.88
C ARG A 27 24.36 -24.01 -3.08
N GLU A 28 24.82 -24.00 -4.33
CA GLU A 28 26.23 -23.75 -4.70
C GLU A 28 26.61 -22.27 -4.61
N SER A 29 25.78 -21.38 -5.18
CA SER A 29 25.97 -19.92 -5.14
C SER A 29 25.84 -19.32 -3.74
N LYS A 30 25.21 -20.04 -2.80
CA LYS A 30 24.86 -19.58 -1.44
C LYS A 30 24.02 -18.29 -1.40
N LEU A 31 23.31 -17.99 -2.49
CA LEU A 31 22.36 -16.87 -2.55
C LEU A 31 21.02 -17.20 -1.85
N GLY A 32 20.66 -18.49 -1.77
CA GLY A 32 19.47 -18.95 -1.08
C GLY A 32 19.65 -19.06 0.44
N ALA A 33 18.56 -19.34 1.16
CA ALA A 33 18.57 -19.51 2.63
C ALA A 33 19.49 -20.65 3.16
N ASN A 34 20.02 -21.48 2.27
CA ASN A 34 21.02 -22.53 2.51
C ASN A 34 20.77 -23.39 3.76
N CYS A 35 19.51 -23.75 3.98
CA CYS A 35 19.07 -24.46 5.18
C CYS A 35 18.22 -25.70 4.86
N ASN A 36 16.88 -25.54 4.86
CA ASN A 36 15.97 -26.55 4.36
C ASN A 36 15.71 -26.29 2.87
N GLN A 37 15.70 -27.35 2.06
CA GLN A 37 15.24 -27.29 0.68
C GLN A 37 14.07 -28.26 0.50
N ALA A 38 13.01 -27.78 -0.13
CA ALA A 38 11.82 -28.55 -0.38
C ALA A 38 11.16 -28.10 -1.69
N ILE A 39 10.48 -29.04 -2.33
CA ILE A 39 9.61 -28.83 -3.49
C ILE A 39 8.17 -29.07 -3.02
N MET A 40 7.26 -28.19 -3.41
CA MET A 40 5.82 -28.35 -3.19
C MET A 40 5.16 -28.55 -4.56
N LEU A 41 4.75 -29.78 -4.85
CA LEU A 41 4.07 -30.15 -6.10
C LEU A 41 2.57 -30.05 -5.88
N ILE A 42 1.89 -29.18 -6.64
CA ILE A 42 0.43 -29.04 -6.67
C ILE A 42 -0.04 -29.65 -7.98
N THR A 43 -0.96 -30.61 -7.92
CA THR A 43 -1.43 -31.37 -9.09
C THR A 43 -2.83 -31.93 -8.86
N ASP A 44 -3.57 -32.19 -9.93
CA ASP A 44 -4.84 -32.93 -9.96
C ASP A 44 -4.64 -34.45 -10.04
N GLY A 45 -3.49 -34.93 -10.54
CA GLY A 45 -3.16 -36.35 -10.61
C GLY A 45 -1.83 -36.63 -11.31
N SER A 46 -1.32 -37.85 -11.19
CA SER A 46 -0.09 -38.29 -11.87
C SER A 46 -0.30 -39.59 -12.63
N GLN A 47 0.47 -39.79 -13.70
CA GLN A 47 0.41 -41.01 -14.52
C GLN A 47 1.44 -42.06 -14.09
N ASP A 48 2.50 -41.65 -13.39
CA ASP A 48 3.61 -42.49 -12.96
C ASP A 48 4.30 -41.85 -11.73
N ASN A 49 5.20 -42.58 -11.08
CA ASN A 49 5.92 -42.16 -9.89
C ASN A 49 7.26 -41.44 -10.17
N TYR A 50 7.69 -41.37 -11.43
CA TYR A 50 8.89 -40.66 -11.91
C TYR A 50 10.19 -40.96 -11.13
N LYS A 51 10.33 -42.20 -10.64
CA LYS A 51 11.46 -42.69 -9.82
C LYS A 51 12.84 -42.32 -10.36
N ASP A 52 13.05 -42.44 -11.67
CA ASP A 52 14.33 -42.16 -12.35
C ASP A 52 14.84 -40.73 -12.11
N VAL A 53 13.92 -39.75 -11.96
CA VAL A 53 14.28 -38.35 -11.67
C VAL A 53 14.79 -38.21 -10.25
N PHE A 54 14.15 -38.86 -9.28
CA PHE A 54 14.58 -38.83 -7.88
C PHE A 54 15.90 -39.57 -7.66
N GLU A 55 16.10 -40.69 -8.37
CA GLU A 55 17.38 -41.41 -8.39
C GLU A 55 18.53 -40.54 -8.90
N LYS A 56 18.32 -39.80 -9.99
CA LYS A 56 19.35 -38.95 -10.60
C LYS A 56 19.70 -37.68 -9.81
N TYR A 57 18.72 -37.05 -9.14
CA TYR A 57 18.89 -35.69 -8.58
C TYR A 57 18.85 -35.62 -7.04
N ASN A 58 18.41 -36.66 -6.32
CA ASN A 58 18.19 -36.57 -4.86
C ASN A 58 18.66 -37.77 -4.04
N TRP A 59 18.86 -38.95 -4.64
CA TRP A 59 19.16 -40.20 -3.91
C TRP A 59 20.64 -40.63 -3.95
N ASP A 60 21.55 -39.76 -4.40
CA ASP A 60 23.00 -40.03 -4.44
C ASP A 60 23.62 -40.48 -3.09
N ASN A 61 23.02 -40.05 -1.97
CA ASN A 61 23.56 -40.20 -0.62
C ASN A 61 22.54 -40.78 0.38
N LEU A 62 21.76 -41.78 -0.03
CA LEU A 62 20.85 -42.50 0.88
C LEU A 62 21.61 -43.04 2.12
N PRO A 63 21.04 -42.94 3.35
CA PRO A 63 19.65 -42.59 3.67
C PRO A 63 19.36 -41.07 3.85
N VAL A 64 20.31 -40.18 3.49
CA VAL A 64 20.18 -38.73 3.69
C VAL A 64 19.63 -38.07 2.42
N VAL A 65 18.31 -37.90 2.36
CA VAL A 65 17.62 -37.17 1.28
C VAL A 65 17.93 -35.66 1.41
N THR A 66 18.29 -35.00 0.30
CA THR A 66 18.74 -33.59 0.36
C THR A 66 17.62 -32.56 0.21
N VAL A 67 16.62 -32.88 -0.61
CA VAL A 67 15.43 -32.06 -0.88
C VAL A 67 14.18 -32.85 -0.53
N ARG A 68 13.25 -32.27 0.21
CA ARG A 68 11.98 -32.92 0.57
C ARG A 68 10.89 -32.61 -0.44
N LEU A 69 10.02 -33.57 -0.73
CA LEU A 69 8.90 -33.38 -1.65
C LEU A 69 7.56 -33.43 -0.91
N PHE A 70 6.82 -32.32 -0.95
CA PHE A 70 5.44 -32.25 -0.50
C PHE A 70 4.52 -32.31 -1.72
N THR A 71 3.48 -33.13 -1.67
CA THR A 71 2.53 -33.29 -2.78
C THR A 71 1.12 -32.93 -2.32
N TYR A 72 0.51 -31.99 -3.02
CA TYR A 72 -0.86 -31.52 -2.81
C TYR A 72 -1.71 -31.96 -3.99
N LEU A 73 -2.63 -32.89 -3.74
CA LEU A 73 -3.54 -33.43 -4.73
C LEU A 73 -4.85 -32.64 -4.69
N VAL A 74 -5.18 -31.89 -5.74
CA VAL A 74 -6.33 -30.96 -5.77
C VAL A 74 -7.43 -31.51 -6.66
N GLY A 75 -8.58 -31.83 -6.07
CA GLY A 75 -9.73 -32.34 -6.82
C GLY A 75 -10.71 -33.14 -5.97
N ARG A 76 -11.99 -33.07 -6.33
CA ARG A 76 -13.05 -33.87 -5.68
C ARG A 76 -13.05 -35.33 -6.12
N GLU A 77 -12.74 -35.56 -7.39
CA GLU A 77 -12.57 -36.89 -7.98
C GLU A 77 -11.13 -36.99 -8.44
N VAL A 78 -10.44 -38.08 -8.08
CA VAL A 78 -9.02 -38.26 -8.39
C VAL A 78 -8.76 -39.67 -8.91
N SER A 79 -8.03 -39.76 -10.01
CA SER A 79 -7.86 -40.98 -10.80
C SER A 79 -6.98 -42.04 -10.13
N ASP A 80 -5.92 -41.64 -9.43
CA ASP A 80 -5.17 -42.49 -8.49
C ASP A 80 -4.27 -41.65 -7.55
N PRO A 81 -4.41 -41.72 -6.22
CA PRO A 81 -3.51 -41.03 -5.30
C PRO A 81 -2.19 -41.79 -5.02
N ARG A 82 -2.03 -43.05 -5.47
CA ARG A 82 -0.92 -43.93 -5.06
C ARG A 82 0.45 -43.38 -5.44
N ASP A 83 0.66 -42.98 -6.70
CA ASP A 83 1.96 -42.50 -7.17
C ASP A 83 2.32 -41.14 -6.57
N VAL A 84 1.33 -40.23 -6.47
CA VAL A 84 1.48 -38.92 -5.82
C VAL A 84 1.88 -39.07 -4.34
N LYS A 85 1.23 -39.99 -3.62
CA LYS A 85 1.59 -40.32 -2.23
C LYS A 85 2.98 -40.97 -2.14
N TRP A 86 3.32 -41.89 -3.05
CA TRP A 86 4.62 -42.55 -3.08
C TRP A 86 5.76 -41.53 -3.27
N MET A 87 5.60 -40.57 -4.18
CA MET A 87 6.59 -39.50 -4.43
C MET A 87 6.94 -38.71 -3.16
N ALA A 88 5.94 -38.34 -2.36
CA ALA A 88 6.16 -37.66 -1.08
C ALA A 88 6.81 -38.56 -0.02
N CYS A 89 6.35 -39.80 0.12
CA CYS A 89 6.90 -40.76 1.08
C CYS A 89 8.37 -41.09 0.80
N ALA A 90 8.74 -41.34 -0.46
CA ALA A 90 10.10 -41.68 -0.85
C ALA A 90 11.10 -40.53 -0.59
N ASN A 91 10.65 -39.28 -0.66
CA ASN A 91 11.47 -38.08 -0.47
C ASN A 91 11.28 -37.43 0.92
N GLN A 92 10.89 -38.19 1.95
CA GLN A 92 10.77 -37.73 3.36
C GLN A 92 9.89 -36.49 3.59
N GLY A 93 8.88 -36.28 2.73
CA GLY A 93 7.93 -35.17 2.84
C GLY A 93 6.58 -35.59 3.45
N TYR A 94 5.50 -35.08 2.86
CA TYR A 94 4.13 -35.35 3.27
C TYR A 94 3.16 -35.18 2.09
N TYR A 95 2.07 -35.95 2.13
CA TYR A 95 1.03 -35.98 1.11
C TYR A 95 -0.26 -35.40 1.70
N VAL A 96 -0.94 -34.56 0.92
CA VAL A 96 -2.18 -33.87 1.27
C VAL A 96 -3.17 -34.02 0.12
N HIS A 97 -4.45 -34.28 0.43
CA HIS A 97 -5.55 -34.24 -0.53
C HIS A 97 -6.45 -33.05 -0.20
N LEU A 98 -6.72 -32.21 -1.20
CA LEU A 98 -7.50 -30.98 -1.10
C LEU A 98 -8.77 -31.15 -1.94
N SER A 99 -9.90 -31.40 -1.27
CA SER A 99 -11.19 -31.65 -1.91
C SER A 99 -12.09 -30.41 -1.92
N THR A 100 -11.95 -29.54 -0.92
CA THR A 100 -12.67 -28.26 -0.81
C THR A 100 -11.73 -27.08 -0.59
N TYR A 101 -12.21 -25.88 -0.93
CA TYR A 101 -11.47 -24.64 -0.69
C TYR A 101 -11.31 -24.31 0.81
N ALA A 102 -12.19 -24.84 1.67
CA ALA A 102 -12.12 -24.62 3.12
C ALA A 102 -10.93 -25.36 3.76
N GLU A 103 -10.67 -26.60 3.35
CA GLU A 103 -9.54 -27.44 3.80
C GLU A 103 -8.18 -26.77 3.55
N VAL A 104 -8.03 -26.03 2.44
CA VAL A 104 -6.75 -25.46 1.97
C VAL A 104 -6.02 -24.67 3.07
N ARG A 105 -6.75 -23.92 3.92
CA ARG A 105 -6.14 -23.10 4.97
C ARG A 105 -5.45 -23.92 6.06
N GLU A 106 -5.96 -25.11 6.37
CA GLU A 106 -5.47 -25.95 7.46
C GLU A 106 -4.47 -26.99 6.94
N GLU A 107 -4.86 -27.69 5.86
CA GLU A 107 -4.08 -28.77 5.27
C GLU A 107 -2.71 -28.31 4.72
N VAL A 108 -2.64 -27.09 4.14
CA VAL A 108 -1.38 -26.52 3.65
C VAL A 108 -0.40 -26.19 4.78
N LEU A 109 -0.81 -26.16 6.06
CA LEU A 109 0.11 -25.92 7.18
C LEU A 109 0.81 -27.21 7.65
N HIS A 110 0.41 -28.40 7.21
CA HIS A 110 0.97 -29.67 7.68
C HIS A 110 2.42 -29.94 7.25
N TYR A 111 3.02 -29.18 6.32
CA TYR A 111 4.46 -29.29 6.06
C TYR A 111 5.31 -28.82 7.26
N ILE A 112 4.80 -27.91 8.10
CA ILE A 112 5.54 -27.30 9.22
C ILE A 112 6.04 -28.36 10.22
N PRO A 113 5.18 -29.23 10.82
CA PRO A 113 5.65 -30.26 11.75
C PRO A 113 6.64 -31.23 11.09
N VAL A 114 6.49 -31.54 9.80
CA VAL A 114 7.43 -32.39 9.04
C VAL A 114 8.80 -31.73 8.93
N MET A 115 8.84 -30.43 8.61
CA MET A 115 10.07 -29.64 8.57
C MET A 115 10.72 -29.51 9.94
N ALA A 116 9.94 -29.46 11.02
CA ALA A 116 10.42 -29.36 12.40
C ALA A 116 11.03 -30.67 12.96
N ARG A 117 10.75 -31.85 12.38
CA ARG A 117 11.23 -33.17 12.88
C ARG A 117 12.72 -33.21 13.28
N PRO A 118 13.70 -32.68 12.51
CA PRO A 118 15.11 -32.70 12.91
C PRO A 118 15.41 -31.89 14.18
N MET A 119 14.66 -30.81 14.42
CA MET A 119 14.78 -29.98 15.64
C MET A 119 14.31 -30.76 16.87
N VAL A 120 13.21 -31.52 16.75
CA VAL A 120 12.68 -32.39 17.81
C VAL A 120 13.68 -33.49 18.15
N LEU A 121 14.34 -34.07 17.14
CA LEU A 121 15.27 -35.20 17.29
C LEU A 121 16.63 -34.80 17.88
N ASN A 122 17.13 -33.60 17.56
CA ASN A 122 18.42 -33.11 18.04
C ASN A 122 18.29 -32.41 19.41
N ALA A 123 17.77 -33.13 20.42
CA ALA A 123 17.46 -32.59 21.76
C ALA A 123 18.63 -31.88 22.48
N ASN A 124 19.88 -32.15 22.08
CA ASN A 124 21.08 -31.50 22.60
C ASN A 124 21.31 -30.08 22.04
N GLN A 125 20.74 -29.77 20.86
CA GLN A 125 20.79 -28.44 20.23
C GLN A 125 19.47 -27.72 20.47
N LYS A 126 19.36 -27.01 21.60
CA LYS A 126 18.22 -26.12 21.84
C LYS A 126 18.26 -24.96 20.83
N PRO A 127 17.15 -24.65 20.12
CA PRO A 127 17.09 -23.47 19.28
C PRO A 127 17.12 -22.20 20.13
N ASN A 128 17.73 -21.14 19.59
CA ASN A 128 17.67 -19.81 20.18
C ASN A 128 16.25 -19.22 20.04
N PRO A 129 15.81 -18.34 20.97
CA PRO A 129 14.56 -17.60 20.81
C PRO A 129 14.57 -16.78 19.52
N ALA A 130 13.49 -16.87 18.74
CA ALA A 130 13.34 -16.14 17.49
C ALA A 130 12.38 -14.96 17.68
N TRP A 131 12.82 -13.77 17.28
CA TRP A 131 12.00 -12.55 17.26
C TRP A 131 11.29 -12.42 15.92
N SER A 132 9.99 -12.09 15.95
CA SER A 132 9.24 -11.73 14.74
C SER A 132 9.52 -10.29 14.30
N PRO A 133 9.36 -9.96 13.00
CA PRO A 133 9.26 -8.57 12.54
C PRO A 133 8.12 -7.82 13.24
N VAL A 134 8.07 -6.50 13.10
CA VAL A 134 6.93 -5.70 13.62
C VAL A 134 5.62 -6.21 13.04
N TYR A 135 4.59 -6.34 13.87
CA TYR A 135 3.21 -6.51 13.44
C TYR A 135 2.29 -5.64 14.30
N ALA A 136 1.11 -5.30 13.79
CA ALA A 136 0.04 -4.68 14.56
C ALA A 136 -0.76 -5.76 15.31
N ASP A 137 -1.31 -5.42 16.47
CA ASP A 137 -2.25 -6.23 17.24
C ASP A 137 -3.45 -6.73 16.42
N VAL A 138 -4.03 -5.86 15.57
CA VAL A 138 -5.13 -6.21 14.67
C VAL A 138 -4.66 -6.13 13.21
N THR A 139 -4.48 -7.29 12.57
CA THR A 139 -4.17 -7.40 11.14
C THR A 139 -5.22 -8.22 10.39
N ASP A 140 -6.20 -7.55 9.76
CA ASP A 140 -7.01 -8.16 8.69
C ASP A 140 -6.88 -7.32 7.40
N PRO A 141 -6.22 -7.84 6.34
CA PRO A 141 -6.17 -7.18 5.04
C PRO A 141 -7.54 -6.98 4.39
N LYS A 142 -8.57 -7.74 4.75
CA LYS A 142 -9.94 -7.49 4.28
C LYS A 142 -10.54 -6.26 4.97
N LEU A 143 -10.29 -6.10 6.27
CA LEU A 143 -10.71 -4.93 7.04
C LEU A 143 -10.07 -3.65 6.50
N THR A 144 -8.76 -3.63 6.23
CA THR A 144 -8.09 -2.42 5.70
C THR A 144 -8.62 -2.04 4.31
N ASN A 145 -8.83 -3.01 3.41
CA ASN A 145 -9.43 -2.77 2.11
C ASN A 145 -10.90 -2.29 2.24
N TRP A 146 -11.67 -2.87 3.16
CA TRP A 146 -13.05 -2.45 3.42
C TRP A 146 -13.12 -1.02 3.98
N LEU A 147 -12.28 -0.68 4.96
CA LEU A 147 -12.16 0.67 5.54
C LEU A 147 -11.81 1.70 4.45
N TRP A 148 -10.87 1.38 3.56
CA TRP A 148 -10.52 2.23 2.43
C TRP A 148 -11.71 2.45 1.48
N VAL A 149 -12.36 1.37 1.02
CA VAL A 149 -13.53 1.46 0.13
C VAL A 149 -14.68 2.23 0.79
N ASN A 150 -14.89 2.06 2.09
CA ASN A 150 -15.93 2.77 2.83
C ASN A 150 -15.61 4.28 2.92
N ARG A 151 -14.35 4.64 3.22
CA ARG A 151 -13.86 6.03 3.18
C ARG A 151 -14.02 6.67 1.80
N GLN A 152 -13.73 5.95 0.72
CA GLN A 152 -13.96 6.43 -0.64
C GLN A 152 -15.45 6.70 -0.89
N ARG A 153 -16.34 5.79 -0.49
CA ARG A 153 -17.80 5.99 -0.60
C ARG A 153 -18.29 7.20 0.20
N PHE A 154 -17.79 7.42 1.42
CA PHE A 154 -18.12 8.62 2.18
C PHE A 154 -17.60 9.89 1.49
N THR A 155 -16.39 9.87 0.93
CA THR A 155 -15.83 11.01 0.18
C THR A 155 -16.64 11.29 -1.11
N GLN A 156 -17.11 10.25 -1.80
CA GLN A 156 -18.02 10.36 -2.95
C GLN A 156 -19.38 10.91 -2.53
N ARG A 157 -19.97 10.42 -1.43
CA ARG A 157 -21.24 10.92 -0.88
C ARG A 157 -21.13 12.39 -0.48
N ASP A 158 -20.07 12.79 0.21
CA ASP A 158 -19.85 14.19 0.59
C ASP A 158 -19.68 15.08 -0.64
N ARG A 159 -18.92 14.64 -1.66
CA ARG A 159 -18.84 15.33 -2.96
C ARG A 159 -20.21 15.47 -3.62
N TYR A 160 -20.99 14.40 -3.67
CA TYR A 160 -22.34 14.39 -4.24
C TYR A 160 -23.27 15.35 -3.50
N LEU A 161 -23.30 15.33 -2.16
CA LEU A 161 -24.15 16.20 -1.35
C LEU A 161 -23.75 17.67 -1.50
N ILE A 162 -22.44 17.98 -1.56
CA ILE A 162 -21.94 19.33 -1.82
C ILE A 162 -22.30 19.79 -3.24
N PHE A 163 -22.07 18.95 -4.25
CA PHE A 163 -22.41 19.25 -5.64
C PHE A 163 -23.91 19.51 -5.79
N SER A 164 -24.76 18.59 -5.31
CA SER A 164 -26.22 18.73 -5.34
C SER A 164 -26.69 20.01 -4.63
N LYS A 165 -26.12 20.35 -3.47
CA LYS A 165 -26.47 21.55 -2.69
C LYS A 165 -26.06 22.88 -3.34
N TYR A 166 -25.08 22.89 -4.24
CA TYR A 166 -24.50 24.12 -4.81
C TYR A 166 -24.50 24.19 -6.35
N LYS A 167 -25.08 23.18 -7.02
CA LYS A 167 -25.16 23.05 -8.49
C LYS A 167 -25.67 24.32 -9.19
N ASP A 168 -26.65 24.99 -8.58
CA ASP A 168 -27.34 26.14 -9.17
C ASP A 168 -26.87 27.51 -8.64
N LEU A 169 -25.81 27.54 -7.81
CA LEU A 169 -25.48 28.70 -6.96
C LEU A 169 -24.03 29.21 -7.03
N MET A 170 -23.09 28.50 -7.68
CA MET A 170 -21.68 28.92 -7.75
C MET A 170 -21.01 28.52 -9.08
N SER A 171 -19.98 29.27 -9.48
CA SER A 171 -19.12 28.86 -10.60
C SER A 171 -18.27 27.64 -10.23
N PRO A 172 -17.84 26.79 -11.19
CA PRO A 172 -17.06 25.58 -10.92
C PRO A 172 -15.81 25.84 -10.05
N ASN A 173 -15.13 26.98 -10.28
CA ASN A 173 -13.93 27.37 -9.54
C ASN A 173 -14.20 27.77 -8.08
N GLU A 174 -15.42 28.21 -7.74
CA GLU A 174 -15.80 28.55 -6.36
C GLU A 174 -16.25 27.32 -5.58
N ILE A 175 -16.87 26.36 -6.27
CA ILE A 175 -17.20 25.03 -5.72
C ILE A 175 -15.91 24.32 -5.31
N ASP A 176 -14.90 24.29 -6.19
CA ASP A 176 -13.63 23.60 -5.93
C ASP A 176 -12.83 24.24 -4.78
N LYS A 177 -12.83 25.59 -4.68
CA LYS A 177 -12.25 26.31 -3.54
C LYS A 177 -12.92 25.98 -2.21
N LYS A 178 -14.26 25.94 -2.17
CA LYS A 178 -15.00 25.48 -0.98
C LYS A 178 -14.75 24.01 -0.69
N PHE A 179 -14.58 23.17 -1.71
CA PHE A 179 -14.28 21.76 -1.57
C PHE A 179 -12.91 21.55 -0.88
N VAL A 180 -11.84 22.20 -1.35
CA VAL A 180 -10.51 22.14 -0.71
C VAL A 180 -10.56 22.70 0.72
N HIS A 181 -11.29 23.79 0.97
CA HIS A 181 -11.41 24.37 2.30
C HIS A 181 -12.22 23.48 3.27
N GLN A 182 -13.32 22.88 2.80
CA GLN A 182 -14.10 21.92 3.60
C GLN A 182 -13.36 20.59 3.81
N GLN A 183 -12.53 20.13 2.86
CA GLN A 183 -11.66 18.97 3.10
C GLN A 183 -10.68 19.24 4.24
N LYS A 184 -10.04 20.42 4.28
CA LYS A 184 -9.17 20.83 5.40
C LYS A 184 -9.91 20.91 6.74
N LEU A 185 -11.18 21.33 6.75
CA LEU A 185 -11.99 21.46 7.97
C LEU A 185 -12.65 20.15 8.44
N LYS A 186 -12.94 19.21 7.52
CA LYS A 186 -13.54 17.90 7.83
C LYS A 186 -12.53 16.78 8.06
N GLN A 187 -11.23 17.02 7.83
CA GLN A 187 -10.20 15.97 7.87
C GLN A 187 -10.07 15.30 9.24
N ASP A 188 -10.52 15.97 10.31
CA ASP A 188 -10.37 15.55 11.70
C ASP A 188 -11.56 14.78 12.32
N HIS A 189 -12.70 14.62 11.63
CA HIS A 189 -13.94 14.10 12.23
C HIS A 189 -14.63 13.01 11.38
N TYR A 190 -13.96 11.87 11.14
CA TYR A 190 -14.61 10.65 10.63
C TYR A 190 -14.10 9.39 11.33
N GLY A 191 -14.80 9.02 12.41
CA GLY A 191 -14.54 7.81 13.21
C GLY A 191 -13.36 7.94 14.16
N GLU A 192 -13.44 7.27 15.31
CA GLU A 192 -12.27 7.04 16.18
C GLU A 192 -11.18 6.36 15.34
N THR A 193 -10.01 6.98 15.25
CA THR A 193 -8.88 6.42 14.51
C THR A 193 -8.46 5.12 15.20
N GLN A 194 -8.66 3.98 14.54
CA GLN A 194 -8.31 2.68 15.10
C GLN A 194 -6.82 2.67 15.46
N THR A 195 -6.51 2.65 16.75
CA THR A 195 -5.14 2.75 17.26
C THR A 195 -4.45 1.39 17.17
N TYR A 196 -3.66 1.20 16.11
CA TYR A 196 -2.86 0.00 15.93
C TYR A 196 -1.66 -0.01 16.89
N ASN A 197 -1.61 -0.99 17.78
CA ASN A 197 -0.45 -1.17 18.66
C ASN A 197 0.59 -2.05 17.95
N LEU A 198 1.76 -1.49 17.69
CA LEU A 198 2.87 -2.21 17.09
C LEU A 198 3.57 -3.08 18.14
N MET A 199 3.77 -4.35 17.81
CA MET A 199 4.35 -5.37 18.66
C MET A 199 5.42 -6.19 17.91
N THR A 200 6.25 -6.87 18.67
CA THR A 200 7.14 -7.95 18.21
C THR A 200 7.05 -9.10 19.21
N SER A 201 7.19 -10.34 18.77
CA SER A 201 7.02 -11.52 19.61
C SER A 201 8.26 -12.39 19.66
N VAL A 202 8.59 -12.84 20.87
CA VAL A 202 9.66 -13.81 21.14
C VAL A 202 9.07 -15.20 21.13
N SER A 203 9.57 -16.07 20.26
CA SER A 203 9.03 -17.40 20.04
C SER A 203 10.04 -18.52 20.35
N LEU A 204 9.54 -19.60 20.95
CA LEU A 204 10.29 -20.82 21.25
C LEU A 204 9.43 -22.08 20.97
N PRO A 205 9.96 -23.09 20.24
CA PRO A 205 9.23 -24.32 19.97
C PRO A 205 9.14 -25.24 21.20
N VAL A 206 8.01 -25.94 21.33
CA VAL A 206 7.71 -26.88 22.42
C VAL A 206 7.59 -28.29 21.87
N TYR A 207 8.29 -29.26 22.49
CA TYR A 207 8.44 -30.63 21.98
C TYR A 207 7.83 -31.66 22.92
N ASP A 208 7.25 -32.74 22.37
CA ASP A 208 6.85 -33.89 23.19
C ASP A 208 8.12 -34.67 23.62
N LYS A 209 8.26 -34.90 24.93
CA LYS A 209 9.38 -35.65 25.53
C LYS A 209 8.98 -37.06 25.97
N LYS A 210 7.74 -37.50 25.71
CA LYS A 210 7.24 -38.80 26.16
C LYS A 210 8.02 -39.96 25.49
N PRO A 211 8.61 -40.88 26.26
CA PRO A 211 9.26 -42.07 25.72
C PRO A 211 8.20 -43.10 25.29
N ARG A 212 7.66 -42.95 24.08
CA ARG A 212 6.74 -43.93 23.46
C ARG A 212 7.52 -45.03 22.71
N GLN A 213 6.93 -46.24 22.65
CA GLN A 213 7.39 -47.33 21.77
C GLN A 213 7.22 -46.97 20.29
N GLU A 214 6.05 -46.45 19.93
CA GLU A 214 5.88 -45.56 18.78
C GLU A 214 6.50 -44.21 19.10
N ARG A 215 7.81 -44.27 19.05
CA ARG A 215 8.76 -43.20 19.08
C ARG A 215 8.29 -42.32 17.88
N VAL A 216 7.92 -41.04 18.09
CA VAL A 216 7.41 -40.11 17.04
C VAL A 216 7.90 -38.71 17.37
N ALA A 217 8.55 -38.05 16.42
CA ALA A 217 9.12 -36.71 16.57
C ALA A 217 8.06 -35.62 16.35
N ASN A 218 7.21 -35.36 17.35
CA ASN A 218 6.14 -34.36 17.24
C ASN A 218 6.48 -33.00 17.88
N LEU A 219 6.11 -31.93 17.19
CA LEU A 219 6.10 -30.57 17.70
C LEU A 219 4.74 -30.36 18.40
N LEU A 220 4.74 -29.99 19.68
CA LEU A 220 3.49 -29.71 20.41
C LEU A 220 2.93 -28.32 20.06
N GLY A 221 3.80 -27.38 19.72
CA GLY A 221 3.43 -26.02 19.35
C GLY A 221 4.61 -25.05 19.49
N VAL A 222 4.30 -23.76 19.52
CA VAL A 222 5.25 -22.67 19.76
C VAL A 222 4.73 -21.83 20.92
N ALA A 223 5.56 -21.61 21.93
CA ALA A 223 5.30 -20.64 22.98
C ALA A 223 5.80 -19.27 22.50
N GLY A 224 4.91 -18.28 22.51
CA GLY A 224 5.21 -16.89 22.17
C GLY A 224 4.97 -15.96 23.36
N THR A 225 5.68 -14.84 23.41
CA THR A 225 5.32 -13.69 24.26
C THR A 225 5.51 -12.40 23.47
N ASP A 226 4.51 -11.54 23.54
CA ASP A 226 4.40 -10.34 22.74
C ASP A 226 4.94 -9.14 23.53
N VAL A 227 5.71 -8.29 22.85
CA VAL A 227 6.40 -7.13 23.41
C VAL A 227 5.99 -5.90 22.59
N PRO A 228 5.21 -4.96 23.16
CA PRO A 228 4.90 -3.69 22.52
C PRO A 228 6.17 -2.91 22.17
N ILE A 229 6.24 -2.38 20.95
CA ILE A 229 7.38 -1.56 20.48
C ILE A 229 7.54 -0.30 21.34
N GLU A 230 6.45 0.23 21.90
CA GLU A 230 6.48 1.37 22.83
C GLU A 230 7.37 1.11 24.06
N TYR A 231 7.36 -0.12 24.59
CA TYR A 231 8.21 -0.47 25.74
C TYR A 231 9.69 -0.48 25.35
N ILE A 232 10.01 -0.89 24.12
CA ILE A 232 11.37 -0.86 23.58
C ILE A 232 11.82 0.60 23.37
N GLN A 233 10.95 1.46 22.83
CA GLN A 233 11.22 2.90 22.66
C GLN A 233 11.46 3.61 24.00
N ARG A 234 10.67 3.33 25.03
CA ARG A 234 10.86 3.86 26.39
C ARG A 234 12.24 3.49 26.97
N LEU A 235 12.80 2.32 26.62
CA LEU A 235 14.13 1.89 27.04
C LEU A 235 15.30 2.56 26.27
N MET A 236 15.04 3.20 25.13
CA MET A 236 16.08 3.91 24.34
C MET A 236 16.48 5.26 24.94
N LEU A 237 15.64 5.84 25.82
CA LEU A 237 15.86 7.14 26.49
C LEU A 237 16.26 8.28 25.51
N PRO A 238 15.45 8.63 24.48
CA PRO A 238 15.82 9.63 23.46
C PRO A 238 16.27 10.98 24.03
N HIS A 239 15.66 11.42 25.14
CA HIS A 239 16.01 12.65 25.86
C HIS A 239 17.48 12.74 26.32
N ARG A 240 18.25 11.65 26.31
CA ARG A 240 19.69 11.63 26.64
C ARG A 240 20.61 11.81 25.43
N LEU A 241 20.10 11.66 24.21
CA LEU A 241 20.87 11.71 22.98
C LEU A 241 20.98 13.14 22.40
N GLY A 242 20.09 14.04 22.83
CA GLY A 242 19.96 15.41 22.30
C GLY A 242 18.87 15.52 21.23
N VAL A 243 18.58 16.75 20.78
CA VAL A 243 17.44 17.04 19.87
C VAL A 243 17.54 16.31 18.52
N ASN A 244 18.76 16.16 17.98
CA ASN A 244 19.01 15.51 16.69
C ASN A 244 19.46 14.05 16.86
N GLY A 245 19.46 13.51 18.09
CA GLY A 245 19.96 12.18 18.40
C GLY A 245 18.83 11.18 18.63
N TYR A 246 18.75 10.14 17.81
CA TYR A 246 17.79 9.05 17.98
C TYR A 246 18.46 7.67 17.93
N GLY A 247 17.78 6.68 18.49
CA GLY A 247 18.13 5.28 18.38
C GLY A 247 17.10 4.55 17.52
N PHE A 248 17.54 3.62 16.69
CA PHE A 248 16.69 2.74 15.92
C PHE A 248 17.17 1.29 16.07
N ILE A 249 16.28 0.32 15.79
CA ILE A 249 16.61 -1.10 15.77
C ILE A 249 16.25 -1.67 14.41
N VAL A 250 17.11 -2.54 13.87
CA VAL A 250 16.86 -3.32 12.66
C VAL A 250 17.02 -4.81 12.90
N THR A 251 16.35 -5.60 12.08
CA THR A 251 16.42 -7.06 12.03
C THR A 251 17.68 -7.55 11.30
N ASN A 252 17.97 -8.85 11.34
CA ASN A 252 19.07 -9.48 10.59
C ASN A 252 18.91 -9.39 9.05
N ASN A 253 17.74 -8.98 8.56
CA ASN A 253 17.44 -8.78 7.14
C ASN A 253 17.62 -7.32 6.69
N GLY A 254 17.73 -6.36 7.62
CA GLY A 254 17.79 -4.92 7.36
C GLY A 254 16.49 -4.15 7.67
N TYR A 255 15.35 -4.86 7.79
CA TYR A 255 14.07 -4.24 8.12
C TYR A 255 14.06 -3.57 9.49
N ILE A 256 13.42 -2.40 9.58
CA ILE A 256 13.24 -1.65 10.82
C ILE A 256 12.33 -2.42 11.79
N LEU A 257 12.73 -2.42 13.07
CA LEU A 257 11.87 -2.77 14.22
C LEU A 257 11.28 -1.51 14.86
N THR A 258 12.07 -0.44 14.98
CA THR A 258 11.60 0.88 15.40
C THR A 258 12.55 1.95 14.89
N HIS A 259 11.99 3.06 14.40
CA HIS A 259 12.66 4.24 13.84
C HIS A 259 11.69 5.42 13.95
N PRO A 260 12.14 6.67 14.22
CA PRO A 260 11.24 7.83 14.29
C PRO A 260 10.41 8.03 13.00
N ASP A 261 11.06 8.01 11.84
CA ASP A 261 10.41 8.30 10.54
C ASP A 261 9.74 7.08 9.86
N LEU A 262 9.56 5.97 10.59
CA LEU A 262 8.74 4.85 10.11
C LEU A 262 7.26 5.22 10.20
N ARG A 263 6.56 5.22 9.05
CA ARG A 263 5.14 5.61 8.93
C ARG A 263 4.28 4.40 8.53
N PRO A 264 3.93 3.48 9.46
CA PRO A 264 3.22 2.23 9.16
C PRO A 264 1.71 2.39 9.00
N VAL A 265 1.14 3.52 9.44
CA VAL A 265 -0.28 3.86 9.32
C VAL A 265 -0.41 5.10 8.43
N TYR A 266 -1.42 5.12 7.57
CA TYR A 266 -1.79 6.28 6.75
C TYR A 266 -3.26 6.62 6.98
N GLN A 267 -3.52 7.83 7.47
CA GLN A 267 -4.88 8.34 7.75
C GLN A 267 -5.77 7.39 8.57
N GLY A 268 -5.19 6.66 9.54
CA GLY A 268 -5.92 5.67 10.35
C GLY A 268 -6.08 4.27 9.73
N ILE A 269 -5.44 4.00 8.59
CA ILE A 269 -5.44 2.68 7.94
C ILE A 269 -4.01 2.12 7.92
N LEU A 270 -3.82 0.88 8.35
CA LEU A 270 -2.52 0.20 8.32
C LEU A 270 -2.04 -0.01 6.87
N LYS A 271 -0.83 0.44 6.54
CA LYS A 271 -0.28 0.34 5.17
C LYS A 271 -0.03 -1.13 4.78
N PRO A 272 -0.23 -1.53 3.51
CA PRO A 272 0.32 -2.79 3.02
C PRO A 272 1.84 -2.84 3.21
N ALA A 273 2.38 -4.02 3.56
CA ALA A 273 3.82 -4.28 3.72
C ALA A 273 4.61 -3.39 4.71
N TYR A 274 3.95 -2.70 5.65
CA TYR A 274 4.57 -1.88 6.70
C TYR A 274 5.71 -2.56 7.49
N ASN A 275 5.73 -3.89 7.54
CA ASN A 275 6.72 -4.71 8.24
C ASN A 275 7.95 -5.11 7.38
N ARG A 276 8.10 -4.53 6.19
CA ARG A 276 9.18 -4.80 5.23
C ARG A 276 9.98 -3.55 4.81
N VAL A 277 9.85 -2.46 5.55
CA VAL A 277 10.63 -1.22 5.32
C VAL A 277 12.06 -1.42 5.81
N ASP A 278 13.05 -1.26 4.93
CA ASP A 278 14.47 -1.26 5.27
C ASP A 278 14.91 0.13 5.75
N PHE A 279 15.91 0.22 6.63
CA PHE A 279 16.31 1.53 7.16
C PHE A 279 16.90 2.46 6.09
N MET A 280 17.45 1.90 5.00
CA MET A 280 17.89 2.68 3.84
C MET A 280 16.76 3.44 3.13
N GLU A 281 15.52 2.97 3.25
CA GLU A 281 14.33 3.57 2.64
C GLU A 281 13.76 4.72 3.47
N VAL A 282 14.34 4.96 4.66
CA VAL A 282 13.85 5.93 5.65
C VAL A 282 14.91 7.00 5.95
N GLU A 283 16.19 6.62 5.96
CA GLU A 283 17.32 7.54 6.13
C GLU A 283 17.55 8.40 4.87
N ILE A 284 17.51 9.72 5.03
CA ILE A 284 17.68 10.69 3.95
C ILE A 284 19.15 11.12 3.87
N LEU A 285 19.84 10.70 2.80
CA LEU A 285 21.24 11.07 2.54
C LEU A 285 21.37 12.28 1.63
N ASP A 286 22.53 12.93 1.72
CA ASP A 286 22.98 13.94 0.77
C ASP A 286 23.59 13.27 -0.48
N ASP A 287 22.72 12.72 -1.34
CA ASP A 287 23.07 12.14 -2.64
C ASP A 287 22.05 12.56 -3.71
N ASP A 288 22.51 12.62 -4.96
CA ASP A 288 21.70 12.86 -6.16
C ASP A 288 21.47 11.55 -6.97
N SER A 289 21.85 10.41 -6.40
CA SER A 289 21.64 9.06 -6.94
C SER A 289 20.21 8.78 -7.41
N GLU A 290 20.07 7.89 -8.41
CA GLU A 290 18.78 7.42 -8.93
C GLU A 290 17.93 6.66 -7.87
N PRO A 291 16.59 6.57 -8.06
CA PRO A 291 15.69 5.90 -7.13
C PRO A 291 16.15 4.49 -6.75
N ARG A 292 16.13 4.19 -5.44
CA ARG A 292 16.59 2.95 -4.80
C ARG A 292 18.06 2.56 -5.06
N ARG A 293 18.86 3.40 -5.74
CA ARG A 293 20.31 3.18 -5.92
C ARG A 293 21.13 3.84 -4.83
N PHE A 294 20.96 3.33 -3.62
CA PHE A 294 21.63 3.85 -2.43
C PHE A 294 23.17 3.84 -2.53
N ASN A 295 23.79 4.91 -2.03
CA ASN A 295 25.24 5.09 -1.94
C ASN A 295 25.97 3.90 -1.27
N GLU A 296 27.23 3.66 -1.66
CA GLU A 296 28.04 2.60 -1.05
C GLU A 296 28.28 2.82 0.44
N GLU A 297 28.34 4.07 0.93
CA GLU A 297 28.55 4.38 2.35
C GLU A 297 27.42 3.81 3.25
N ILE A 298 26.16 4.00 2.88
CA ILE A 298 25.02 3.45 3.62
C ILE A 298 24.87 1.94 3.41
N ARG A 299 25.27 1.41 2.24
CA ARG A 299 25.32 -0.04 1.99
C ARG A 299 26.34 -0.72 2.90
N ASP A 300 27.49 -0.09 3.16
CA ASP A 300 28.48 -0.61 4.11
C ASP A 300 28.03 -0.43 5.57
N LEU A 301 27.37 0.68 5.93
CA LEU A 301 26.71 0.82 7.24
C LEU A 301 25.72 -0.34 7.47
N ARG A 302 24.82 -0.58 6.51
CA ARG A 302 23.84 -1.69 6.55
C ARG A 302 24.53 -3.04 6.74
N LYS A 303 25.59 -3.30 5.97
CA LYS A 303 26.40 -4.52 6.07
C LYS A 303 27.06 -4.67 7.45
N LYS A 304 27.57 -3.58 8.05
CA LYS A 304 28.14 -3.56 9.40
C LYS A 304 27.08 -3.86 10.47
N ILE A 305 25.91 -3.20 10.41
CA ILE A 305 24.80 -3.40 11.36
C ILE A 305 24.26 -4.83 11.28
N ILE A 306 23.95 -5.32 10.08
CA ILE A 306 23.44 -6.69 9.85
C ILE A 306 24.43 -7.74 10.34
N MET A 307 25.74 -7.51 10.17
CA MET A 307 26.80 -8.37 10.71
C MET A 307 27.10 -8.13 12.21
N GLN A 308 26.33 -7.30 12.91
CA GLN A 308 26.49 -6.92 14.32
C GLN A 308 27.91 -6.42 14.68
N LYS A 309 28.57 -5.75 13.72
CA LYS A 309 29.89 -5.15 13.95
C LYS A 309 29.72 -3.82 14.68
N LYS A 310 30.29 -3.71 15.87
CA LYS A 310 30.38 -2.43 16.60
C LYS A 310 31.37 -1.49 15.91
N GLY A 311 31.05 -0.21 15.87
CA GLY A 311 31.88 0.84 15.28
C GLY A 311 31.08 2.14 15.17
N ASN A 312 31.68 3.13 14.53
CA ASN A 312 31.06 4.39 14.12
C ASN A 312 31.21 4.57 12.61
N ILE A 313 30.34 5.42 12.05
CA ILE A 313 30.46 5.96 10.69
C ILE A 313 29.95 7.40 10.75
N THR A 314 30.41 8.24 9.82
CA THR A 314 29.90 9.59 9.60
C THR A 314 29.33 9.64 8.19
N LEU A 315 28.04 9.92 8.07
CA LEU A 315 27.34 10.08 6.79
C LEU A 315 26.96 11.55 6.61
N ARG A 316 26.87 12.00 5.35
CA ARG A 316 26.29 13.31 5.03
C ARG A 316 24.78 13.16 4.86
N VAL A 317 24.03 13.94 5.62
CA VAL A 317 22.57 13.97 5.60
C VAL A 317 22.13 15.41 5.33
N LYS A 318 21.04 15.57 4.57
CA LYS A 318 20.43 16.87 4.31
C LYS A 318 19.71 17.31 5.59
N SER A 319 20.31 18.23 6.35
CA SER A 319 19.69 18.88 7.52
C SER A 319 19.22 20.27 7.11
N HIS A 320 17.99 20.64 7.47
CA HIS A 320 17.59 22.04 7.53
C HIS A 320 18.42 22.74 8.64
N LEU A 321 18.81 23.99 8.40
CA LEU A 321 19.77 24.74 9.21
C LEU A 321 19.45 26.24 9.12
N ASP A 322 18.71 26.74 10.11
CA ASP A 322 18.46 28.17 10.31
C ASP A 322 19.68 28.83 10.96
N ASP A 323 20.37 29.73 10.24
CA ASP A 323 21.43 30.57 10.82
C ASP A 323 21.44 31.99 10.22
N ILE A 324 21.50 33.02 11.07
CA ILE A 324 21.26 34.45 10.71
C ILE A 324 22.25 35.38 11.44
N CYS A 325 22.79 36.38 10.73
CA CYS A 325 23.22 37.68 11.29
C CYS A 325 23.46 38.75 10.20
N GLY A 326 22.98 40.00 10.39
CA GLY A 326 23.38 41.16 9.55
C GLY A 326 22.36 42.31 9.44
N ASP A 327 22.81 43.57 9.40
CA ASP A 327 22.01 44.75 9.76
C ASP A 327 21.87 45.85 8.66
N MET A 328 20.66 46.43 8.63
CA MET A 328 20.17 47.76 8.17
C MET A 328 20.53 48.49 6.83
N GLN A 329 19.42 48.89 6.15
CA GLN A 329 19.09 50.21 5.56
C GLN A 329 19.43 50.63 4.10
N LYS A 330 18.36 50.78 3.29
CA LYS A 330 18.06 52.00 2.49
C LYS A 330 16.59 52.06 2.06
N ALA A 331 16.03 53.27 1.96
CA ALA A 331 14.64 53.48 1.54
C ALA A 331 14.47 53.36 0.02
N CYS A 332 13.43 52.64 -0.44
CA CYS A 332 13.14 52.42 -1.86
C CYS A 332 12.28 53.54 -2.46
N LYS A 333 12.40 53.75 -3.79
CA LYS A 333 11.74 54.84 -4.55
C LYS A 333 10.50 54.41 -5.35
N LYS A 334 10.16 53.12 -5.36
CA LYS A 334 8.92 52.57 -5.91
C LYS A 334 8.20 51.77 -4.82
N THR A 335 6.88 51.84 -4.80
CA THR A 335 6.01 51.11 -3.87
C THR A 335 5.21 50.05 -4.63
N CYS A 336 4.80 48.99 -3.93
CA CYS A 336 4.00 47.88 -4.47
C CYS A 336 2.51 48.24 -4.71
N GLU A 337 2.16 49.53 -4.75
CA GLU A 337 0.79 50.02 -4.90
C GLU A 337 0.41 50.24 -6.38
N SER A 338 1.34 50.00 -7.31
CA SER A 338 1.13 50.14 -8.75
C SER A 338 0.74 48.81 -9.40
N GLU A 339 -0.33 48.79 -10.22
CA GLU A 339 -0.80 47.61 -10.97
C GLU A 339 0.25 46.99 -11.93
N GLU A 340 1.33 47.72 -12.26
CA GLU A 340 2.46 47.22 -13.05
C GLU A 340 3.34 46.20 -12.32
N LEU A 341 3.34 46.22 -10.98
CA LEU A 341 4.24 45.44 -10.12
C LEU A 341 3.44 44.52 -9.20
N HIS A 342 3.76 43.23 -9.24
CA HIS A 342 3.21 42.22 -8.34
C HIS A 342 4.26 41.88 -7.28
N CYS A 343 3.96 42.16 -6.01
CA CYS A 343 4.89 41.97 -4.90
C CYS A 343 4.50 40.75 -4.06
N LEU A 344 5.48 39.89 -3.80
CA LEU A 344 5.30 38.64 -3.07
C LEU A 344 6.36 38.51 -1.98
N LEU A 345 5.95 38.01 -0.82
CA LEU A 345 6.86 37.57 0.24
C LEU A 345 6.95 36.05 0.19
N LEU A 346 8.13 35.51 -0.09
CA LEU A 346 8.41 34.07 -0.10
C LEU A 346 9.25 33.67 1.12
N ASP A 347 9.06 32.44 1.61
CA ASP A 347 9.93 31.83 2.62
C ASP A 347 11.20 31.19 2.00
N ASP A 348 11.99 30.51 2.84
CA ASP A 348 13.19 29.77 2.44
C ASP A 348 12.89 28.54 1.56
N ASN A 349 11.64 28.10 1.50
CA ASN A 349 11.16 26.93 0.76
C ASN A 349 10.37 27.30 -0.51
N GLY A 350 10.29 28.59 -0.86
CA GLY A 350 9.59 29.09 -2.06
C GLY A 350 8.07 29.11 -1.96
N TYR A 351 7.49 29.08 -0.76
CA TYR A 351 6.05 29.25 -0.51
C TYR A 351 5.68 30.72 -0.31
N VAL A 352 4.53 31.12 -0.86
CA VAL A 352 4.01 32.49 -0.71
C VAL A 352 3.44 32.71 0.69
N ILE A 353 4.06 33.60 1.46
CA ILE A 353 3.61 34.01 2.80
C ILE A 353 2.67 35.23 2.72
N VAL A 354 3.00 36.19 1.85
CA VAL A 354 2.18 37.38 1.61
C VAL A 354 2.06 37.63 0.10
N SER A 355 0.83 37.90 -0.34
CA SER A 355 0.47 38.34 -1.68
C SER A 355 -0.74 39.27 -1.56
N ASP A 356 -0.87 40.21 -2.50
CA ASP A 356 -2.08 41.03 -2.66
C ASP A 356 -3.31 40.14 -2.97
N ASN A 357 -3.09 38.96 -3.57
CA ASN A 357 -4.11 37.96 -3.80
C ASN A 357 -4.03 36.83 -2.75
N VAL A 358 -4.94 36.85 -1.78
CA VAL A 358 -5.07 35.87 -0.69
C VAL A 358 -5.17 34.42 -1.18
N GLN A 359 -5.58 34.18 -2.42
CA GLN A 359 -5.63 32.82 -3.02
C GLN A 359 -4.23 32.23 -3.27
N GLN A 360 -3.19 33.06 -3.41
CA GLN A 360 -1.82 32.63 -3.64
C GLN A 360 -1.10 32.24 -2.35
N THR A 361 -1.48 32.83 -1.22
CA THR A 361 -0.88 32.53 0.10
C THR A 361 -0.95 31.03 0.43
N GLY A 362 0.15 30.50 0.96
CA GLY A 362 0.30 29.08 1.30
C GLY A 362 0.53 28.14 0.12
N HIS A 363 0.59 28.65 -1.11
CA HIS A 363 0.97 27.85 -2.29
C HIS A 363 2.45 28.00 -2.62
N PHE A 364 3.03 26.93 -3.18
CA PHE A 364 4.37 26.97 -3.76
C PHE A 364 4.39 27.92 -4.96
N PHE A 365 5.33 28.85 -4.98
CA PHE A 365 5.39 29.94 -5.96
C PHE A 365 5.51 29.43 -7.41
N GLY A 366 6.21 28.32 -7.64
CA GLY A 366 6.32 27.71 -8.97
C GLY A 366 5.00 27.21 -9.57
N LYS A 367 3.91 27.07 -8.79
CA LYS A 367 2.56 26.81 -9.34
C LYS A 367 1.85 28.08 -9.82
N ILE A 368 2.33 29.25 -9.40
CA ILE A 368 1.74 30.56 -9.72
C ILE A 368 2.50 31.21 -10.87
N ARG A 369 3.84 31.19 -10.82
CA ARG A 369 4.74 31.70 -11.87
C ARG A 369 5.91 30.74 -12.08
N PRO A 370 5.72 29.68 -12.89
CA PRO A 370 6.74 28.66 -13.11
C PRO A 370 7.99 29.23 -13.81
N ASP A 371 7.78 30.18 -14.74
CA ASP A 371 8.80 30.89 -15.50
C ASP A 371 9.75 31.74 -14.63
N VAL A 372 9.23 32.35 -13.57
CA VAL A 372 10.04 33.12 -12.61
C VAL A 372 10.73 32.17 -11.64
N MET A 373 10.03 31.16 -11.11
CA MET A 373 10.62 30.21 -10.16
C MET A 373 11.79 29.43 -10.78
N SER A 374 11.68 29.00 -12.04
CA SER A 374 12.78 28.34 -12.75
C SER A 374 14.00 29.27 -12.92
N GLN A 375 13.78 30.54 -13.28
CA GLN A 375 14.86 31.54 -13.32
C GLN A 375 15.48 31.79 -11.93
N LEU A 376 14.72 31.72 -10.83
CA LEU A 376 15.30 31.83 -9.48
C LEU A 376 16.23 30.65 -9.13
N ILE A 377 16.00 29.47 -9.71
CA ILE A 377 16.88 28.31 -9.57
C ILE A 377 18.14 28.51 -10.45
N ASP A 378 17.98 28.89 -11.71
CA ASP A 378 19.08 29.14 -12.66
C ASP A 378 20.02 30.27 -12.19
N GLU A 379 19.48 31.26 -11.48
CA GLU A 379 20.26 32.36 -10.88
C GLU A 379 20.86 32.02 -9.50
N GLY A 380 20.67 30.80 -9.01
CA GLY A 380 21.20 30.33 -7.73
C GLY A 380 20.58 31.03 -6.52
N ILE A 381 19.35 31.56 -6.62
CA ILE A 381 18.65 32.19 -5.50
C ILE A 381 17.97 31.11 -4.63
N TYR A 382 17.38 30.10 -5.27
CA TYR A 382 16.95 28.85 -4.65
C TYR A 382 17.77 27.68 -5.18
N GLN A 383 17.99 26.67 -4.34
CA GLN A 383 18.48 25.36 -4.74
C GLN A 383 17.33 24.35 -4.66
N ALA A 384 17.13 23.59 -5.73
CA ALA A 384 16.19 22.47 -5.77
C ALA A 384 16.91 21.18 -5.36
N HIS A 385 16.40 20.51 -4.34
CA HIS A 385 16.89 19.21 -3.86
C HIS A 385 15.89 18.12 -4.22
N ARG A 386 16.30 17.19 -5.09
CA ARG A 386 15.56 15.96 -5.37
C ARG A 386 15.49 15.08 -4.11
N MET A 387 14.31 14.54 -3.82
CA MET A 387 13.99 13.73 -2.66
C MET A 387 13.07 12.57 -3.06
N PHE A 388 13.14 11.46 -2.33
CA PHE A 388 12.35 10.26 -2.59
C PHE A 388 11.59 9.81 -1.33
N ASP A 389 10.31 9.51 -1.46
CA ASP A 389 9.48 8.89 -0.42
C ASP A 389 9.14 7.45 -0.82
N TYR A 390 9.93 6.51 -0.31
CA TYR A 390 9.75 5.06 -0.48
C TYR A 390 8.66 4.45 0.42
N GLN A 391 8.01 5.27 1.26
CA GLN A 391 6.88 4.88 2.11
C GLN A 391 5.55 5.43 1.57
N GLY A 392 5.50 5.80 0.29
CA GLY A 392 4.31 6.30 -0.39
C GLY A 392 3.16 5.29 -0.47
N LEU A 393 1.95 5.82 -0.69
CA LEU A 393 0.79 5.03 -1.09
C LEU A 393 0.19 5.65 -2.34
N CYS A 394 0.04 4.83 -3.37
CA CYS A 394 -0.56 5.25 -4.63
C CYS A 394 -1.91 4.55 -4.80
N PRO A 395 -2.97 5.29 -5.17
CA PRO A 395 -4.27 4.70 -5.46
C PRO A 395 -4.27 4.10 -6.87
N GLU A 396 -4.02 2.79 -6.99
CA GLU A 396 -4.15 2.11 -8.28
C GLU A 396 -5.64 1.97 -8.67
N GLY A 397 -5.96 2.30 -9.92
CA GLY A 397 -7.30 2.14 -10.48
C GLY A 397 -7.68 0.66 -10.58
N GLN A 398 -8.78 0.28 -9.93
CA GLN A 398 -9.39 -1.03 -10.12
C GLN A 398 -10.27 -0.99 -11.37
N ASP A 399 -10.05 -1.93 -12.30
CA ASP A 399 -10.95 -2.16 -13.43
C ASP A 399 -12.37 -2.41 -12.93
N SER A 400 -13.22 -1.39 -13.02
CA SER A 400 -14.62 -1.45 -12.60
C SER A 400 -15.49 -2.14 -13.66
N GLY A 401 -15.10 -3.36 -14.04
CA GLY A 401 -15.86 -4.27 -14.88
C GLY A 401 -17.10 -4.81 -14.18
N SER A 402 -18.07 -3.94 -13.86
CA SER A 402 -19.39 -4.38 -13.41
C SER A 402 -20.19 -4.86 -14.62
N VAL A 403 -20.04 -6.14 -14.97
CA VAL A 403 -20.67 -6.76 -16.14
C VAL A 403 -22.17 -7.03 -15.95
N ALA A 404 -22.71 -6.80 -14.74
CA ALA A 404 -23.96 -7.41 -14.27
C ALA A 404 -25.23 -6.54 -14.35
N SER A 405 -25.17 -5.27 -14.74
CA SER A 405 -26.37 -4.38 -14.76
C SER A 405 -26.76 -3.81 -16.13
N LYS A 406 -25.84 -3.71 -17.10
CA LYS A 406 -26.10 -3.01 -18.38
C LYS A 406 -26.97 -3.79 -19.39
N LEU A 407 -27.14 -5.11 -19.22
CA LEU A 407 -27.92 -5.96 -20.13
C LEU A 407 -29.35 -6.26 -19.64
N LEU A 408 -29.60 -6.20 -18.33
CA LEU A 408 -30.89 -6.56 -17.75
C LEU A 408 -31.90 -5.41 -17.79
N THR A 409 -31.47 -4.17 -17.55
CA THR A 409 -32.36 -3.00 -17.53
C THR A 409 -33.18 -2.82 -18.83
N PRO A 410 -32.63 -2.85 -20.06
CA PRO A 410 -33.45 -2.69 -21.27
C PRO A 410 -34.46 -3.84 -21.48
N PHE A 411 -34.17 -5.05 -20.98
CA PHE A 411 -35.06 -6.20 -21.14
C PHE A 411 -36.34 -6.07 -20.29
N TRP A 412 -36.21 -5.57 -19.04
CA TRP A 412 -37.38 -5.30 -18.19
C TRP A 412 -38.24 -4.17 -18.73
N TYR A 413 -37.66 -3.08 -19.25
CA TYR A 413 -38.43 -2.03 -19.93
C TYR A 413 -39.13 -2.53 -21.20
N LEU A 414 -38.46 -3.37 -22.01
CA LEU A 414 -39.08 -3.98 -23.19
C LEU A 414 -40.25 -4.90 -22.82
N MET A 415 -40.14 -5.69 -21.74
CA MET A 415 -41.24 -6.52 -21.26
C MET A 415 -42.43 -5.69 -20.75
N GLY A 416 -42.19 -4.62 -19.99
CA GLY A 416 -43.26 -3.71 -19.54
C GLY A 416 -43.96 -2.98 -20.69
N ILE A 417 -43.21 -2.57 -21.72
CA ILE A 417 -43.78 -2.00 -22.96
C ILE A 417 -44.62 -3.05 -23.70
N LEU A 418 -44.19 -4.33 -23.71
CA LEU A 418 -44.94 -5.44 -24.31
C LEU A 418 -46.26 -5.71 -23.56
N GLU A 419 -46.24 -5.79 -22.22
CA GLU A 419 -47.47 -5.94 -21.43
C GLU A 419 -48.43 -4.77 -21.64
N TRP A 420 -47.92 -3.53 -21.63
CA TRP A 420 -48.72 -2.35 -21.93
C TRP A 420 -49.32 -2.40 -23.34
N ALA A 421 -48.52 -2.75 -24.35
CA ALA A 421 -48.97 -2.83 -25.74
C ALA A 421 -50.02 -3.93 -25.94
N VAL A 422 -49.87 -5.10 -25.29
CA VAL A 422 -50.85 -6.18 -25.31
C VAL A 422 -52.15 -5.77 -24.63
N SER A 423 -52.08 -5.18 -23.43
CA SER A 423 -53.26 -4.67 -22.71
C SER A 423 -54.02 -3.61 -23.53
N THR A 424 -53.28 -2.71 -24.18
CA THR A 424 -53.85 -1.66 -25.03
C THR A 424 -54.46 -2.23 -26.31
N LEU A 425 -53.83 -3.23 -26.93
CA LEU A 425 -54.38 -3.96 -28.09
C LEU A 425 -55.65 -4.75 -27.74
N SER A 426 -55.71 -5.38 -26.56
CA SER A 426 -56.93 -6.03 -26.07
C SER A 426 -58.08 -5.04 -25.92
N LEU A 427 -57.84 -3.88 -25.28
CA LEU A 427 -58.85 -2.81 -25.18
C LEU A 427 -59.32 -2.31 -26.56
N PHE A 428 -58.41 -2.16 -27.53
CA PHE A 428 -58.77 -1.78 -28.89
C PHE A 428 -59.53 -2.89 -29.65
N ALA A 429 -59.22 -4.17 -29.42
CA ALA A 429 -59.94 -5.30 -30.02
C ALA A 429 -61.35 -5.45 -29.44
N GLU A 430 -61.53 -5.22 -28.15
CA GLU A 430 -62.84 -5.18 -27.47
C GLU A 430 -63.67 -3.98 -27.95
N ALA A 431 -63.05 -2.82 -28.14
CA ALA A 431 -63.71 -1.64 -28.73
C ALA A 431 -64.10 -1.86 -30.21
N ALA A 432 -63.24 -2.52 -31.00
CA ALA A 432 -63.49 -2.78 -32.42
C ALA A 432 -64.54 -3.89 -32.68
N THR A 433 -64.79 -4.77 -31.70
CA THR A 433 -65.82 -5.83 -31.79
C THR A 433 -67.19 -5.43 -31.24
N GLY A 434 -67.35 -4.18 -30.76
CA GLY A 434 -68.65 -3.53 -30.57
C GLY A 434 -69.49 -4.01 -29.38
N ASN A 435 -68.91 -4.74 -28.43
CA ASN A 435 -69.61 -5.20 -27.22
C ASN A 435 -69.36 -4.29 -26.02
N ILE A 436 -70.02 -3.13 -25.99
CA ILE A 436 -70.16 -2.33 -24.78
C ILE A 436 -71.23 -2.97 -23.89
N TYR A 437 -70.81 -3.77 -22.90
CA TYR A 437 -71.67 -4.18 -21.79
C TYR A 437 -71.18 -3.56 -20.47
N TYR A 438 -71.56 -2.30 -20.24
CA TYR A 438 -71.58 -1.74 -18.89
C TYR A 438 -72.74 -2.37 -18.11
N ASN A 439 -72.43 -3.04 -17.01
CA ASN A 439 -73.39 -3.35 -15.95
C ASN A 439 -72.69 -3.20 -14.58
N PRO A 440 -72.95 -2.13 -13.81
CA PRO A 440 -72.66 -2.12 -12.38
C PRO A 440 -73.68 -3.01 -11.65
N PRO A 441 -73.35 -3.60 -10.49
CA PRO A 441 -73.94 -3.02 -9.27
C PRO A 441 -73.20 -3.23 -7.92
N SER A 442 -73.58 -2.37 -6.97
CA SER A 442 -73.78 -2.63 -5.52
C SER A 442 -72.63 -2.95 -4.57
N ASN A 443 -72.69 -2.29 -3.40
CA ASN A 443 -71.79 -2.43 -2.25
C ASN A 443 -72.09 -3.68 -1.39
N GLN A 444 -71.01 -4.32 -0.89
CA GLN A 444 -70.85 -4.92 0.47
C GLN A 444 -71.81 -6.05 0.97
N PRO A 445 -71.42 -6.84 2.00
CA PRO A 445 -70.07 -7.21 2.49
C PRO A 445 -69.92 -8.74 2.81
N ASN A 446 -68.83 -9.08 3.51
CA ASN A 446 -68.62 -10.22 4.43
C ASN A 446 -67.95 -11.53 3.95
N ASN A 447 -66.71 -11.68 4.42
CA ASN A 447 -66.23 -12.75 5.33
C ASN A 447 -65.68 -14.10 4.81
N ASN A 448 -64.63 -14.53 5.52
CA ASN A 448 -64.19 -15.91 5.81
C ASN A 448 -63.45 -16.67 4.67
N GLN A 449 -62.43 -17.51 4.91
CA GLN A 449 -61.69 -17.89 6.14
C GLN A 449 -60.50 -18.81 5.75
N PHE A 450 -59.29 -18.55 6.25
CA PHE A 450 -58.12 -19.48 6.37
C PHE A 450 -57.58 -20.13 5.05
N ASP A 451 -56.39 -20.75 4.99
CA ASP A 451 -55.52 -21.31 6.05
C ASP A 451 -54.02 -21.10 5.81
N GLU A 452 -53.25 -21.23 6.88
CA GLU A 452 -51.78 -21.17 6.94
C GLU A 452 -51.14 -22.56 6.63
N PRO A 453 -49.81 -22.67 6.49
CA PRO A 453 -49.08 -23.19 7.65
C PRO A 453 -47.69 -22.56 7.88
N ALA A 454 -47.35 -22.35 9.15
CA ALA A 454 -46.02 -22.03 9.64
C ALA A 454 -45.17 -23.29 9.92
N ASP A 455 -43.84 -23.17 10.06
CA ASP A 455 -43.22 -23.22 11.40
C ASP A 455 -41.73 -22.73 11.46
N HIS A 456 -41.36 -22.21 12.63
CA HIS A 456 -40.04 -21.98 13.32
C HIS A 456 -38.70 -22.48 12.71
N ASN A 457 -37.47 -22.00 13.05
CA ASN A 457 -36.87 -21.04 14.03
C ASN A 457 -35.38 -20.83 13.64
N ASP A 458 -34.51 -19.98 14.24
CA ASP A 458 -34.57 -18.77 15.11
C ASP A 458 -33.13 -18.14 15.13
N HIS A 459 -33.00 -16.83 15.41
CA HIS A 459 -32.10 -16.29 16.46
C HIS A 459 -31.99 -14.75 16.45
N THR A 460 -32.21 -14.18 17.62
CA THR A 460 -32.13 -12.75 17.94
C THR A 460 -30.74 -12.33 18.44
N ILE A 461 -30.28 -11.13 18.07
CA ILE A 461 -29.36 -10.33 18.90
C ILE A 461 -29.91 -8.90 18.94
N VAL A 462 -29.93 -8.36 20.16
CA VAL A 462 -30.48 -7.05 20.52
C VAL A 462 -29.61 -5.91 19.97
N SER A 463 -30.25 -4.87 19.46
CA SER A 463 -29.68 -3.52 19.34
C SER A 463 -30.67 -2.53 19.94
N ASP A 464 -30.28 -1.91 21.05
CA ASP A 464 -31.10 -0.90 21.74
C ASP A 464 -31.38 0.31 20.84
N HIS A 465 -32.56 0.90 20.99
CA HIS A 465 -32.89 2.18 20.38
C HIS A 465 -32.31 3.33 21.23
N GLU A 466 -31.50 4.19 20.62
CA GLU A 466 -31.43 5.60 21.00
C GLU A 466 -31.96 6.43 19.82
N GLU A 467 -32.85 7.37 20.14
CA GLU A 467 -33.59 8.18 19.17
C GLU A 467 -32.72 9.35 18.68
N GLU A 468 -32.46 9.44 17.37
CA GLU A 468 -32.08 10.71 16.73
C GLU A 468 -33.22 11.18 15.81
N SER A 469 -33.63 12.43 16.01
CA SER A 469 -34.84 12.99 15.41
C SER A 469 -34.68 13.31 13.92
N GLU A 470 -35.50 12.69 13.07
CA GLU A 470 -35.66 13.09 11.68
C GLU A 470 -36.32 14.47 11.58
N SER A 471 -35.57 15.47 11.11
CA SER A 471 -36.14 16.71 10.58
C SER A 471 -36.48 16.51 9.11
N ASN A 472 -37.77 16.39 8.79
CA ASN A 472 -38.26 16.35 7.42
C ASN A 472 -37.77 17.58 6.63
N ASP A 473 -36.96 17.35 5.59
CA ASP A 473 -36.73 18.32 4.52
C ASP A 473 -37.08 17.61 3.20
N SER A 474 -37.88 18.27 2.36
CA SER A 474 -38.68 17.61 1.33
C SER A 474 -37.87 17.10 0.13
N ASP A 475 -38.14 15.87 -0.30
CA ASP A 475 -37.66 15.33 -1.59
C ASP A 475 -38.08 16.24 -2.75
N TYR A 476 -37.09 16.79 -3.44
CA TYR A 476 -37.23 17.46 -4.73
C TYR A 476 -36.43 16.65 -5.76
N GLU A 477 -37.12 15.88 -6.61
CA GLU A 477 -36.50 15.23 -7.76
C GLU A 477 -36.16 16.28 -8.83
N PRO A 478 -34.87 16.48 -9.19
CA PRO A 478 -34.52 17.37 -10.28
C PRO A 478 -34.58 16.62 -11.62
N GLU A 479 -35.52 17.00 -12.48
CA GLU A 479 -35.58 16.50 -13.86
C GLU A 479 -34.28 16.81 -14.64
N GLY A 480 -33.83 15.85 -15.45
CA GLY A 480 -32.90 16.10 -16.55
C GLY A 480 -31.45 16.40 -16.17
N LEU A 481 -30.74 15.45 -15.54
CA LEU A 481 -29.28 15.44 -15.64
C LEU A 481 -28.81 14.89 -16.99
N ASN A 482 -27.72 15.46 -17.50
CA ASN A 482 -26.93 14.86 -18.56
C ASN A 482 -26.01 13.82 -17.89
N ASP A 483 -26.50 12.58 -17.75
CA ASP A 483 -25.90 11.51 -16.92
C ASP A 483 -24.38 11.33 -17.12
N LYS A 484 -23.86 11.63 -18.31
CA LYS A 484 -22.41 11.56 -18.58
C LYS A 484 -21.59 12.55 -17.75
N ALA A 485 -22.03 13.79 -17.60
CA ALA A 485 -21.33 14.78 -16.78
C ALA A 485 -21.44 14.46 -15.28
N PHE A 486 -22.49 13.74 -14.89
CA PHE A 486 -22.65 13.22 -13.54
C PHE A 486 -21.72 12.04 -13.28
N ASP A 487 -21.69 11.04 -14.17
CA ASP A 487 -20.77 9.91 -14.08
C ASP A 487 -19.30 10.38 -14.07
N GLU A 488 -18.92 11.32 -14.95
CA GLU A 488 -17.56 11.88 -15.04
C GLU A 488 -17.11 12.66 -13.79
N THR A 489 -18.03 13.24 -13.00
CA THR A 489 -17.68 14.06 -11.83
C THR A 489 -17.89 13.35 -10.48
N ALA A 490 -18.86 12.44 -10.38
CA ALA A 490 -19.20 11.74 -9.15
C ALA A 490 -18.55 10.34 -9.04
N THR A 491 -18.31 9.64 -10.17
CA THR A 491 -17.67 8.32 -10.12
C THR A 491 -16.15 8.44 -10.09
N MET A 492 -15.57 8.37 -8.88
CA MET A 492 -14.15 7.99 -8.80
C MET A 492 -14.03 6.54 -9.25
N GLN A 493 -13.02 6.23 -10.06
CA GLN A 493 -12.55 4.85 -10.17
C GLN A 493 -12.31 4.31 -8.76
N LYS A 494 -12.82 3.10 -8.47
CA LYS A 494 -12.48 2.44 -7.21
C LYS A 494 -10.98 2.26 -7.21
N THR A 495 -10.29 2.68 -6.17
CA THR A 495 -8.85 2.47 -6.10
C THR A 495 -8.47 1.67 -4.89
N LYS A 496 -7.36 0.95 -5.00
CA LYS A 496 -6.75 0.23 -3.88
C LYS A 496 -5.44 0.93 -3.52
N PRO A 497 -5.14 1.15 -2.22
CA PRO A 497 -3.87 1.72 -1.82
C PRO A 497 -2.79 0.66 -1.95
N GLU A 498 -1.89 0.85 -2.90
CA GLU A 498 -0.71 0.02 -3.14
C GLU A 498 0.54 0.78 -2.64
N PRO A 499 1.58 0.09 -2.14
CA PRO A 499 2.83 0.74 -1.77
C PRO A 499 3.56 1.21 -3.03
N CYS A 500 3.98 2.48 -3.05
CA CYS A 500 4.68 3.07 -4.18
C CYS A 500 5.79 4.01 -3.73
N ASP A 501 6.71 4.30 -4.65
CA ASP A 501 7.76 5.28 -4.44
C ASP A 501 7.35 6.60 -5.13
N ASN A 502 7.51 7.71 -4.40
CA ASN A 502 7.26 9.04 -4.93
C ASN A 502 8.57 9.84 -5.03
N GLU A 503 8.69 10.66 -6.06
CA GLU A 503 9.70 11.70 -6.21
C GLU A 503 9.07 13.06 -5.87
N LEU A 504 9.82 13.92 -5.17
CA LEU A 504 9.43 15.29 -4.86
C LEU A 504 10.68 16.18 -4.75
N TYR A 505 10.49 17.50 -4.90
CA TYR A 505 11.58 18.46 -4.82
C TYR A 505 11.39 19.42 -3.66
N LEU A 506 12.34 19.42 -2.73
CA LEU A 506 12.41 20.44 -1.69
C LEU A 506 13.25 21.63 -2.19
N TYR A 507 12.91 22.82 -1.72
CA TYR A 507 13.58 24.05 -2.10
C TYR A 507 14.25 24.66 -0.88
N THR A 508 15.45 25.21 -1.06
CA THR A 508 16.18 25.94 -0.01
C THR A 508 16.72 27.25 -0.56
N LEU A 509 16.69 28.31 0.24
CA LEU A 509 17.27 29.60 -0.14
C LEU A 509 18.79 29.54 -0.05
N VAL A 510 19.50 29.97 -1.08
CA VAL A 510 20.98 29.90 -1.10
C VAL A 510 21.59 31.08 -0.34
N HIS A 511 22.14 30.85 0.84
CA HIS A 511 22.75 31.89 1.68
C HIS A 511 24.19 32.25 1.24
N TYR A 512 24.32 33.22 0.32
CA TYR A 512 25.62 33.83 -0.02
C TYR A 512 26.24 34.64 1.14
N SER A 513 27.56 34.57 1.26
CA SER A 513 28.34 35.46 2.12
C SER A 513 28.44 36.87 1.52
N ALA A 514 28.64 37.90 2.35
CA ALA A 514 28.79 39.30 1.92
C ALA A 514 29.98 39.58 0.98
N ARG A 515 30.83 38.57 0.69
CA ARG A 515 31.89 38.65 -0.34
C ARG A 515 31.43 38.15 -1.71
N ASP A 516 30.44 37.26 -1.75
CA ASP A 516 29.99 36.54 -2.94
C ASP A 516 28.66 37.10 -3.50
N GLU A 517 27.99 38.00 -2.77
CA GLU A 517 26.76 38.68 -3.21
C GLU A 517 26.92 39.37 -4.57
N SER A 518 28.12 39.86 -4.91
CA SER A 518 28.40 40.51 -6.20
C SER A 518 28.27 39.58 -7.41
N SER A 519 28.40 38.27 -7.22
CA SER A 519 28.14 37.23 -8.23
C SER A 519 26.75 36.58 -8.14
N SER A 520 25.98 36.88 -7.10
CA SER A 520 24.67 36.26 -6.85
C SER A 520 23.53 36.89 -7.66
N GLY A 521 22.45 36.13 -7.88
CA GLY A 521 21.23 36.65 -8.54
C GLY A 521 20.59 37.86 -7.84
N TYR A 522 20.84 38.05 -6.54
CA TYR A 522 20.31 39.18 -5.76
C TYR A 522 20.82 40.55 -6.20
N ASN A 523 22.02 40.64 -6.80
CA ASN A 523 22.60 41.91 -7.24
C ASN A 523 22.31 42.24 -8.72
N LYS A 524 21.51 41.41 -9.41
CA LYS A 524 21.05 41.70 -10.77
C LYS A 524 19.85 42.64 -10.73
N THR A 525 19.87 43.67 -11.57
CA THR A 525 18.72 44.57 -11.77
C THR A 525 17.60 43.88 -12.55
N MET A 526 16.37 44.37 -12.41
CA MET A 526 15.26 43.97 -13.29
C MET A 526 15.60 44.33 -14.74
N GLY A 527 15.41 43.37 -15.65
CA GLY A 527 15.61 43.59 -17.08
C GLY A 527 14.37 44.17 -17.74
N ASN A 528 14.31 44.06 -19.07
CA ASN A 528 13.03 44.00 -19.77
C ASN A 528 12.41 42.60 -19.53
N CYS A 529 11.47 42.13 -20.37
CA CYS A 529 10.87 40.80 -20.21
C CYS A 529 11.82 39.57 -20.31
N SER A 530 13.14 39.77 -20.45
CA SER A 530 14.15 38.70 -20.30
C SER A 530 14.50 38.38 -18.84
N ARG A 531 14.21 39.30 -17.89
CA ARG A 531 14.32 39.07 -16.44
C ARG A 531 13.29 39.97 -15.75
N PRO A 532 12.01 39.56 -15.71
CA PRO A 532 10.89 40.41 -15.32
C PRO A 532 10.76 40.58 -13.80
N PHE A 533 11.82 40.37 -13.01
CA PHE A 533 11.74 40.44 -11.55
C PHE A 533 13.00 41.03 -10.90
N ILE A 534 12.86 41.41 -9.63
CA ILE A 534 13.95 41.73 -8.71
C ILE A 534 13.69 41.03 -7.37
N VAL A 535 14.76 40.56 -6.73
CA VAL A 535 14.70 39.87 -5.43
C VAL A 535 15.46 40.68 -4.40
N GLN A 536 14.82 40.95 -3.27
CA GLN A 536 15.42 41.60 -2.12
C GLN A 536 15.24 40.73 -0.88
N ARG A 537 16.32 40.44 -0.14
CA ARG A 537 16.23 39.73 1.14
C ARG A 537 15.53 40.61 2.18
N VAL A 538 14.69 40.00 3.01
CA VAL A 538 14.17 40.66 4.21
C VAL A 538 15.20 40.51 5.32
N SER A 539 15.78 41.63 5.75
CA SER A 539 16.81 41.63 6.79
C SER A 539 16.25 41.08 8.11
N GLY A 540 16.91 40.06 8.67
CA GLY A 540 16.53 39.45 9.94
C GLY A 540 15.50 38.31 9.84
N SER A 541 15.17 37.82 8.65
CA SER A 541 14.34 36.61 8.49
C SER A 541 14.81 35.69 7.36
N ASN A 542 14.24 34.49 7.31
CA ASN A 542 14.35 33.49 6.25
C ASN A 542 13.56 33.85 4.98
N MET A 543 13.15 35.11 4.78
CA MET A 543 12.21 35.51 3.73
C MET A 543 12.85 36.40 2.65
N ILE A 544 12.32 36.31 1.43
CA ILE A 544 12.64 37.21 0.33
C ILE A 544 11.40 37.96 -0.16
N LEU A 545 11.57 39.24 -0.43
CA LEU A 545 10.63 40.05 -1.19
C LEU A 545 10.95 39.87 -2.68
N LEU A 546 10.05 39.23 -3.41
CA LEU A 546 10.08 39.08 -4.85
C LEU A 546 9.14 40.11 -5.48
N VAL A 547 9.67 40.99 -6.33
CA VAL A 547 8.87 41.98 -7.07
C VAL A 547 8.92 41.65 -8.55
N ILE A 548 7.77 41.39 -9.15
CA ILE A 548 7.62 40.92 -10.54
C ILE A 548 6.93 42.02 -11.36
N ASN A 549 7.44 42.29 -12.55
CA ASN A 549 6.79 43.09 -13.58
C ASN A 549 5.67 42.27 -14.24
N ASN A 550 4.43 42.65 -13.99
CA ASN A 550 3.25 41.91 -14.46
C ASN A 550 2.91 42.20 -15.94
N LEU A 551 3.61 43.14 -16.59
CA LEU A 551 3.42 43.49 -18.00
C LEU A 551 4.06 42.48 -18.98
N CYS A 552 4.87 41.55 -18.48
CA CYS A 552 5.57 40.55 -19.28
C CYS A 552 4.77 39.23 -19.33
N GLN A 553 4.55 38.72 -20.55
CA GLN A 553 3.85 37.45 -20.77
C GLN A 553 4.63 36.26 -20.20
N GLU A 554 3.90 35.28 -19.69
CA GLU A 554 4.44 34.04 -19.14
C GLU A 554 5.05 33.17 -20.24
N GLN A 555 6.20 32.56 -19.95
CA GLN A 555 6.81 31.55 -20.84
C GLN A 555 6.32 30.16 -20.44
N ASN A 556 5.36 29.63 -21.21
CA ASN A 556 4.65 28.38 -20.92
C ASN A 556 5.50 27.09 -21.07
N ASP A 557 6.75 27.20 -21.54
CA ASP A 557 7.60 26.04 -21.86
C ASP A 557 8.52 25.61 -20.70
N MET A 558 8.53 26.35 -19.58
CA MET A 558 9.52 26.21 -18.51
C MET A 558 8.86 25.91 -17.16
N PHE A 559 8.81 24.62 -16.79
CA PHE A 559 8.21 24.16 -15.54
C PHE A 559 9.29 23.81 -14.50
N PRO A 560 9.30 24.44 -13.31
CA PRO A 560 10.19 24.05 -12.23
C PRO A 560 9.74 22.70 -11.64
N PRO A 561 10.66 21.90 -11.05
CA PRO A 561 10.30 20.66 -10.37
C PRO A 561 9.25 20.86 -9.26
N SER A 562 8.29 19.94 -9.14
CA SER A 562 7.20 20.11 -8.15
C SER A 562 7.62 19.65 -6.74
N PRO A 563 7.22 20.37 -5.67
CA PRO A 563 7.26 19.85 -4.31
C PRO A 563 6.11 18.87 -4.01
N ASP A 564 5.10 18.75 -4.89
CA ASP A 564 4.09 17.71 -4.75
C ASP A 564 4.69 16.34 -5.09
N PRO A 565 4.36 15.27 -4.34
CA PRO A 565 4.83 13.93 -4.64
C PRO A 565 4.27 13.41 -5.96
N GLN A 566 5.16 13.02 -6.87
CA GLN A 566 4.83 12.38 -8.14
C GLN A 566 5.24 10.90 -8.08
N GLN A 567 4.36 10.00 -8.53
CA GLN A 567 4.65 8.57 -8.54
C GLN A 567 5.80 8.26 -9.52
N ILE A 568 6.79 7.50 -9.07
CA ILE A 568 7.86 7.01 -9.93
C ILE A 568 7.32 5.82 -10.73
N ASP A 569 7.28 5.96 -12.06
CA ASP A 569 6.97 4.84 -12.95
C ASP A 569 8.23 4.02 -13.24
N TYR A 570 8.20 2.75 -12.83
CA TYR A 570 9.23 1.79 -13.13
C TYR A 570 8.79 0.96 -14.34
N ASN A 571 9.68 0.74 -15.32
CA ASN A 571 9.44 -0.12 -16.50
C ASN A 571 9.11 -1.61 -16.18
N MET A 572 8.89 -1.94 -14.91
CA MET A 572 8.43 -3.21 -14.37
C MET A 572 7.79 -2.98 -12.99
N SER A 573 7.03 -3.94 -12.46
CA SER A 573 6.44 -3.78 -11.12
C SER A 573 7.51 -3.61 -10.02
N LEU A 574 7.20 -2.76 -9.04
CA LEU A 574 8.08 -2.41 -7.91
C LEU A 574 8.72 -3.65 -7.20
N PRO A 575 8.01 -4.77 -6.94
CA PRO A 575 8.62 -5.95 -6.34
C PRO A 575 9.69 -6.61 -7.22
N CYS A 576 9.54 -6.57 -8.55
CA CYS A 576 10.52 -7.09 -9.49
C CYS A 576 11.77 -6.20 -9.52
N PHE A 577 11.59 -4.88 -9.53
CA PHE A 577 12.68 -3.91 -9.47
C PHE A 577 13.49 -4.06 -8.17
N MET A 578 12.82 -4.13 -7.01
CA MET A 578 13.48 -4.38 -5.72
C MET A 578 14.29 -5.69 -5.67
N ASN A 579 13.89 -6.72 -6.42
CA ASN A 579 14.59 -8.01 -6.42
C ASN A 579 15.86 -8.00 -7.30
N GLN A 580 16.07 -6.98 -8.15
CA GLN A 580 17.33 -6.81 -8.90
C GLN A 580 18.47 -6.32 -7.99
N GLU A 581 18.17 -5.41 -7.05
CA GLU A 581 19.12 -4.90 -6.07
C GLU A 581 19.31 -5.91 -4.92
N ASN A 582 20.24 -6.86 -5.11
CA ASN A 582 20.59 -7.88 -4.12
C ASN A 582 21.26 -7.29 -2.86
N LEU A 583 20.44 -6.76 -1.95
CA LEU A 583 20.84 -6.22 -0.67
C LEU A 583 21.40 -7.31 0.26
N PRO A 584 22.55 -7.08 0.96
CA PRO A 584 23.20 -8.10 1.78
C PRO A 584 22.35 -8.48 3.00
N ARG A 585 22.20 -9.78 3.29
CA ARG A 585 21.42 -10.28 4.43
C ARG A 585 22.28 -11.19 5.29
N ARG A 586 21.98 -11.31 6.59
CA ARG A 586 22.64 -12.28 7.47
C ARG A 586 21.76 -13.51 7.65
N PHE A 587 22.30 -14.66 7.27
CA PHE A 587 21.70 -15.96 7.55
C PHE A 587 21.47 -16.18 9.05
N TYR A 588 20.38 -16.88 9.37
CA TYR A 588 20.08 -17.27 10.75
C TYR A 588 21.20 -18.17 11.29
N MET A 589 21.61 -17.95 12.54
CA MET A 589 22.88 -18.47 13.07
C MET A 589 22.93 -20.00 13.26
N SER A 590 21.79 -20.67 13.23
CA SER A 590 21.71 -22.13 13.34
C SER A 590 20.59 -22.71 12.46
N CYS A 591 20.98 -23.38 11.37
CA CYS A 591 20.06 -24.24 10.63
C CYS A 591 20.05 -25.66 11.21
N ILE A 592 18.87 -26.20 11.50
CA ILE A 592 18.69 -27.59 11.94
C ILE A 592 17.81 -28.32 10.93
N SER A 593 18.39 -28.69 9.79
CA SER A 593 17.69 -29.33 8.66
C SER A 593 17.81 -30.86 8.60
N ARG A 594 18.84 -31.42 9.26
CA ARG A 594 19.25 -32.84 9.11
C ARG A 594 19.48 -33.50 10.47
N SER A 595 19.09 -34.77 10.56
CA SER A 595 19.48 -35.67 11.64
C SER A 595 19.47 -37.09 11.08
N ALA A 596 20.56 -37.85 11.26
CA ALA A 596 20.69 -39.21 10.68
C ALA A 596 19.64 -40.19 11.21
N ASN A 597 19.03 -39.89 12.36
CA ASN A 597 17.95 -40.69 12.93
C ASN A 597 16.59 -40.48 12.24
N VAL A 598 16.45 -39.53 11.29
CA VAL A 598 15.17 -39.21 10.62
C VAL A 598 14.63 -40.42 9.81
N SER A 599 15.50 -41.24 9.23
CA SER A 599 15.12 -42.38 8.38
C SER A 599 14.51 -43.56 9.14
N ASN A 600 14.63 -43.61 10.47
CA ASN A 600 14.07 -44.67 11.31
C ASN A 600 12.59 -44.42 11.70
N TRP A 601 11.95 -43.41 11.12
CA TRP A 601 10.60 -42.97 11.44
C TRP A 601 9.66 -43.20 10.27
N LYS A 602 8.57 -43.95 10.50
CA LYS A 602 7.49 -44.05 9.51
C LYS A 602 6.82 -42.68 9.36
N SER A 603 6.64 -42.25 8.12
CA SER A 603 5.55 -41.35 7.76
C SER A 603 4.26 -42.16 7.86
N SER A 604 3.50 -41.95 8.94
CA SER A 604 2.11 -42.44 9.08
C SER A 604 1.24 -41.89 7.95
#